data_AF-A0A7C9RKQ3-F1
#
_entry.id   AF-A0A7C9RKQ3-F1
#
_cell.length_a   1.000
_cell.length_b   1.000
_cell.length_c   1.000
_cell.angle_alpha   90.00
_cell.angle_beta   90.00
_cell.angle_gamma   90.00
#
_symmetry.space_group_name_H-M   'P 1'
#
loop_
_entity.id
_entity.type
_entity.pdbx_description
1 polymer ?
#
loop_
_entity_poly.entity_id
_entity_poly.type
_entity_poly.pdbx_seq_one_letter_code
_entity_poly.pdbx_strand_id
1 'polypeptide(L)'
;MKSLVRALGALVVISASASSASAQTQGWPNRPIRMVVPYTPGGYTDMMARLVSEKVAASLGQSIVIENKPGANAAIGTDTVAKAAPDGYTFGTVIAAHSVNPSLKANLPYNTEKDFTYVSLMSVAPLIIVATPSLPAKNMQEFIALAKAKPGQLNFASSGIGSAAHLTMEMLKSREGINLQHVPYKGTAGALQDLVGGQINVMFDIIGPLMEQVRAGNARALGVAAKERVPAAGDTPTLIEQGVKDFASGTWAGIIAPAGVPKEIVDRMALEAKKALADPELKKKLE
;
A
#
# COMPACT_ATOMS: atom_id res chain seq x y z
N MET A 1 -1.58 -71.67 45.91
CA MET A 1 -1.97 -71.15 47.25
C MET A 1 -0.72 -70.57 47.91
N LYS A 2 -0.81 -69.32 48.43
CA LYS A 2 0.28 -68.42 48.88
C LYS A 2 0.94 -67.72 47.69
N SER A 3 0.89 -66.40 47.47
CA SER A 3 0.52 -65.26 48.33
C SER A 3 0.08 -64.09 47.44
N LEU A 4 -1.19 -63.68 47.56
CA LEU A 4 -1.62 -62.31 47.29
C LEU A 4 -1.02 -61.37 48.36
N VAL A 5 -0.97 -60.07 48.04
CA VAL A 5 -0.65 -58.91 48.90
C VAL A 5 0.78 -58.37 48.80
N ARG A 6 0.96 -57.43 47.87
CA ARG A 6 1.80 -56.21 47.92
C ARG A 6 1.23 -55.28 46.83
N ALA A 7 0.11 -54.60 47.04
CA ALA A 7 -0.09 -53.36 47.82
C ALA A 7 0.76 -52.17 47.31
N LEU A 8 0.05 -51.30 46.58
CA LEU A 8 0.15 -49.82 46.51
C LEU A 8 1.47 -49.16 46.08
N GLY A 9 1.42 -48.44 44.96
CA GLY A 9 2.31 -47.30 44.70
C GLY A 9 2.21 -46.76 43.27
N ALA A 10 1.58 -45.58 43.13
CA ALA A 10 1.63 -44.66 41.98
C ALA A 10 0.76 -44.96 40.74
N LEU A 11 -0.55 -44.78 40.92
CA LEU A 11 -1.40 -44.11 39.92
C LEU A 11 -1.32 -42.59 40.19
N VAL A 12 -1.50 -41.75 39.14
CA VAL A 12 -1.42 -40.25 39.11
C VAL A 12 0.01 -39.77 38.80
N VAL A 13 0.34 -39.21 37.63
CA VAL A 13 -0.10 -37.89 37.13
C VAL A 13 -0.40 -37.92 35.61
N ILE A 14 -1.65 -37.61 35.27
CA ILE A 14 -2.09 -37.18 33.94
C ILE A 14 -1.95 -35.65 33.87
N SER A 15 -1.45 -35.15 32.74
CA SER A 15 -1.67 -33.81 32.18
C SER A 15 -1.31 -32.57 33.01
N ALA A 16 -0.18 -31.94 32.67
CA ALA A 16 -0.06 -30.48 32.55
C ALA A 16 1.35 -30.08 32.08
N SER A 17 1.59 -30.07 30.76
CA SER A 17 2.78 -29.41 30.19
C SER A 17 2.51 -28.87 28.78
N ALA A 18 1.31 -28.34 28.54
CA ALA A 18 0.96 -27.65 27.30
C ALA A 18 0.45 -26.22 27.55
N SER A 19 0.89 -25.60 28.64
CA SER A 19 0.49 -24.23 29.03
C SER A 19 1.72 -23.40 29.37
N SER A 20 2.54 -23.07 28.37
CA SER A 20 3.61 -22.08 28.51
C SER A 20 3.86 -21.28 27.23
N ALA A 21 2.83 -21.02 26.43
CA ALA A 21 2.92 -20.09 25.29
C ALA A 21 2.36 -18.68 25.60
N SER A 22 1.88 -18.42 26.82
CA SER A 22 1.29 -17.12 27.20
C SER A 22 2.27 -16.14 27.87
N ALA A 23 3.58 -16.41 27.84
CA ALA A 23 4.58 -15.59 28.53
C ALA A 23 5.47 -14.74 27.61
N GLN A 24 5.36 -14.86 26.28
CA GLN A 24 6.21 -14.11 25.34
C GLN A 24 5.70 -12.69 25.01
N THR A 25 4.54 -12.29 25.52
CA THR A 25 3.95 -10.96 25.26
C THR A 25 4.03 -10.01 26.45
N GLN A 26 4.48 -10.48 27.62
CA GLN A 26 4.86 -9.58 28.71
C GLN A 26 6.11 -8.78 28.29
N GLY A 27 5.91 -7.50 27.97
CA GLY A 27 6.98 -6.57 27.64
C GLY A 27 7.26 -6.40 26.14
N TRP A 28 6.39 -6.87 25.24
CA TRP A 28 6.48 -6.48 23.83
C TRP A 28 5.99 -5.03 23.62
N PRO A 29 6.70 -4.20 22.83
CA PRO A 29 8.02 -4.44 22.25
C PRO A 29 9.17 -4.09 23.22
N ASN A 30 10.27 -4.85 23.21
CA ASN A 30 11.49 -4.59 24.01
C ASN A 30 12.76 -4.37 23.17
N ARG A 31 12.61 -4.32 21.85
CA ARG A 31 13.66 -4.02 20.87
C ARG A 31 13.03 -3.35 19.64
N PRO A 32 13.82 -2.74 18.74
CA PRO A 32 13.30 -2.12 17.54
C PRO A 32 12.45 -3.06 16.69
N ILE A 33 11.37 -2.53 16.14
CA ILE A 33 10.48 -3.22 15.20
C ILE A 33 10.91 -2.88 13.78
N ARG A 34 10.88 -3.87 12.89
CA ARG A 34 11.14 -3.67 11.46
C ARG A 34 9.83 -3.48 10.69
N MET A 35 9.77 -2.46 9.85
CA MET A 35 8.65 -2.18 8.94
C MET A 35 9.13 -2.26 7.50
N VAL A 36 8.75 -3.32 6.80
CA VAL A 36 9.11 -3.52 5.39
C VAL A 36 8.18 -2.70 4.49
N VAL A 37 8.76 -1.89 3.62
CA VAL A 37 8.06 -1.10 2.61
C VAL A 37 8.39 -1.66 1.23
N PRO A 38 7.45 -2.24 0.48
CA PRO A 38 7.77 -2.97 -0.75
C PRO A 38 7.95 -2.07 -2.00
N TYR A 39 8.31 -0.80 -1.79
CA TYR A 39 8.50 0.23 -2.82
C TYR A 39 9.71 1.12 -2.50
N THR A 40 10.12 1.91 -3.50
CA THR A 40 11.25 2.85 -3.36
C THR A 40 10.94 3.95 -2.34
N PRO A 41 11.96 4.52 -1.68
CA PRO A 41 11.81 5.69 -0.82
C PRO A 41 11.13 6.87 -1.55
N GLY A 42 10.37 7.68 -0.80
CA GLY A 42 9.72 8.90 -1.32
C GLY A 42 8.42 8.68 -2.08
N GLY A 43 7.98 7.42 -2.28
CA GLY A 43 6.65 7.12 -2.81
C GLY A 43 5.55 7.12 -1.74
N TYR A 44 4.28 7.03 -2.16
CA TYR A 44 3.12 7.00 -1.26
C TYR A 44 3.26 5.99 -0.10
N THR A 45 3.62 4.75 -0.40
CA THR A 45 3.72 3.69 0.61
C THR A 45 4.80 3.99 1.66
N ASP A 46 5.94 4.54 1.22
CA ASP A 46 7.04 4.93 2.10
C ASP A 46 6.66 6.12 2.98
N MET A 47 6.01 7.14 2.40
CA MET A 47 5.50 8.30 3.14
C MET A 47 4.50 7.88 4.21
N MET A 48 3.50 7.04 3.87
CA MET A 48 2.53 6.53 4.84
C MET A 48 3.21 5.73 5.94
N ALA A 49 4.13 4.84 5.57
CA ALA A 49 4.86 4.02 6.53
C ALA A 49 5.63 4.88 7.53
N ARG A 50 6.37 5.90 7.06
CA ARG A 50 7.16 6.80 7.91
C ARG A 50 6.28 7.63 8.85
N LEU A 51 5.26 8.29 8.30
CA LEU A 51 4.39 9.17 9.07
C LEU A 51 3.61 8.43 10.17
N VAL A 52 3.07 7.25 9.86
CA VAL A 52 2.34 6.44 10.84
C VAL A 52 3.33 5.81 11.84
N SER A 53 4.44 5.26 11.36
CA SER A 53 5.42 4.59 12.23
C SER A 53 6.09 5.55 13.21
N GLU A 54 6.28 6.82 12.86
CA GLU A 54 6.81 7.84 13.77
C GLU A 54 5.92 8.01 15.01
N LYS A 55 4.61 8.21 14.80
CA LYS A 55 3.63 8.36 15.88
C LYS A 55 3.45 7.05 16.67
N VAL A 56 3.46 5.91 15.99
CA VAL A 56 3.37 4.59 16.64
C VAL A 56 4.61 4.30 17.49
N ALA A 57 5.81 4.58 16.98
CA ALA A 57 7.07 4.39 17.71
C ALA A 57 7.09 5.21 19.00
N ALA A 58 6.66 6.48 18.94
CA ALA A 58 6.54 7.33 20.11
C ALA A 58 5.60 6.75 21.18
N SER A 59 4.49 6.15 20.77
CA SER A 59 3.51 5.56 21.69
C SER A 59 3.90 4.17 22.22
N LEU A 60 4.66 3.40 21.44
CA LEU A 60 5.20 2.10 21.86
C LEU A 60 6.47 2.22 22.72
N GLY A 61 7.15 3.38 22.69
CA GLY A 61 8.44 3.55 23.36
C GLY A 61 9.57 2.73 22.74
N GLN A 62 9.41 2.28 21.49
CA GLN A 62 10.40 1.52 20.73
C GLN A 62 10.46 2.06 19.30
N SER A 63 11.66 2.07 18.72
CA SER A 63 11.84 2.54 17.36
C SER A 63 11.24 1.57 16.33
N ILE A 64 10.71 2.13 15.25
CA ILE A 64 10.30 1.39 14.06
C ILE A 64 11.26 1.75 12.93
N VAL A 65 12.00 0.75 12.44
CA VAL A 65 12.98 0.91 11.36
C VAL A 65 12.32 0.57 10.02
N ILE A 66 12.25 1.55 9.13
CA ILE A 66 11.73 1.38 7.78
C ILE A 66 12.80 0.72 6.88
N GLU A 67 12.44 -0.41 6.25
CA GLU A 67 13.29 -1.10 5.26
C GLU A 67 12.59 -1.16 3.90
N ASN A 68 13.09 -0.40 2.92
CA ASN A 68 12.55 -0.40 1.56
C ASN A 68 13.05 -1.63 0.76
N LYS A 69 12.12 -2.46 0.25
CA LYS A 69 12.37 -3.66 -0.57
C LYS A 69 11.56 -3.61 -1.88
N PRO A 70 11.91 -2.72 -2.83
CA PRO A 70 11.17 -2.57 -4.07
C PRO A 70 11.38 -3.75 -5.03
N GLY A 71 10.41 -3.94 -5.93
CA GLY A 71 10.55 -4.80 -7.09
C GLY A 71 9.38 -5.76 -7.28
N ALA A 72 9.21 -6.21 -8.53
CA ALA A 72 8.13 -7.10 -8.95
C ALA A 72 6.75 -6.66 -8.41
N ASN A 73 6.36 -5.39 -8.58
CA ASN A 73 5.10 -4.83 -8.06
C ASN A 73 4.80 -5.25 -6.61
N ALA A 74 5.69 -4.86 -5.69
CA ALA A 74 5.68 -5.20 -4.25
C ALA A 74 6.01 -6.65 -3.84
N ALA A 75 6.02 -7.62 -4.77
CA ALA A 75 6.11 -9.02 -4.38
C ALA A 75 7.40 -9.37 -3.59
N ILE A 76 8.53 -8.73 -3.87
CA ILE A 76 9.80 -9.00 -3.16
C ILE A 76 9.71 -8.60 -1.67
N GLY A 77 9.23 -7.40 -1.39
CA GLY A 77 9.07 -6.93 -0.01
C GLY A 77 7.98 -7.69 0.73
N THR A 78 6.85 -7.96 0.07
CA THR A 78 5.75 -8.71 0.68
C THR A 78 6.14 -10.16 1.01
N ASP A 79 6.92 -10.82 0.15
CA ASP A 79 7.48 -12.16 0.42
C ASP A 79 8.42 -12.17 1.64
N THR A 80 9.21 -11.11 1.82
CA THR A 80 10.09 -10.95 2.98
C THR A 80 9.29 -10.90 4.29
N VAL A 81 8.10 -10.29 4.26
CA VAL A 81 7.19 -10.24 5.42
C VAL A 81 6.53 -11.60 5.63
N ALA A 82 6.02 -12.25 4.58
CA ALA A 82 5.38 -13.57 4.67
C ALA A 82 6.28 -14.61 5.37
N LYS A 83 7.59 -14.56 5.09
CA LYS A 83 8.58 -15.52 5.58
C LYS A 83 9.27 -15.10 6.88
N ALA A 84 8.92 -13.95 7.46
CA ALA A 84 9.52 -13.51 8.71
C ALA A 84 8.97 -14.30 9.90
N ALA A 85 9.74 -14.34 10.99
CA ALA A 85 9.29 -14.95 12.24
C ALA A 85 8.00 -14.26 12.73
N PRO A 86 6.97 -15.00 13.15
CA PRO A 86 5.72 -14.43 13.67
C PRO A 86 5.86 -13.96 15.13
N ASP A 87 6.95 -13.26 15.44
CA ASP A 87 7.32 -12.84 16.81
C ASP A 87 6.92 -11.38 17.12
N GLY A 88 6.27 -10.69 16.18
CA GLY A 88 5.85 -9.31 16.35
C GLY A 88 6.94 -8.27 16.12
N TYR A 89 8.11 -8.63 15.58
CA TYR A 89 9.18 -7.67 15.28
C TYR A 89 9.38 -7.39 13.79
N THR A 90 8.60 -8.04 12.92
CA THR A 90 8.51 -7.68 11.50
C THR A 90 7.06 -7.41 11.13
N PHE A 91 6.81 -6.20 10.61
CA PHE A 91 5.58 -5.81 9.94
C PHE A 91 5.91 -5.40 8.51
N GLY A 92 4.88 -5.34 7.68
CA GLY A 92 4.96 -4.86 6.32
C GLY A 92 3.88 -3.84 6.03
N THR A 93 4.11 -3.03 5.00
CA THR A 93 3.07 -2.23 4.38
C THR A 93 2.66 -2.85 3.05
N VAL A 94 1.38 -2.73 2.71
CA VAL A 94 0.79 -3.18 1.46
C VAL A 94 -0.14 -2.11 0.90
N ILE A 95 -0.35 -2.17 -0.41
CA ILE A 95 -1.33 -1.33 -1.13
C ILE A 95 -2.18 -2.20 -2.05
N ALA A 96 -3.00 -1.59 -2.92
CA ALA A 96 -3.86 -2.29 -3.88
C ALA A 96 -3.18 -3.43 -4.68
N ALA A 97 -1.88 -3.31 -4.99
CA ALA A 97 -1.08 -4.36 -5.63
C ALA A 97 -1.15 -5.71 -4.90
N HIS A 98 -1.26 -5.70 -3.57
CA HIS A 98 -1.39 -6.91 -2.75
C HIS A 98 -2.66 -7.70 -3.09
N SER A 99 -3.79 -7.03 -3.34
CA SER A 99 -5.05 -7.70 -3.72
C SER A 99 -5.05 -8.19 -5.16
N VAL A 100 -4.23 -7.62 -6.03
CA VAL A 100 -4.28 -7.88 -7.48
C VAL A 100 -3.18 -8.83 -7.96
N ASN A 101 -2.03 -8.85 -7.29
CA ASN A 101 -0.94 -9.75 -7.64
C ASN A 101 -1.34 -11.23 -7.75
N PRO A 102 -2.23 -11.80 -6.90
CA PRO A 102 -2.66 -13.19 -7.03
C PRO A 102 -3.37 -13.50 -8.36
N SER A 103 -4.07 -12.53 -8.96
CA SER A 103 -4.74 -12.73 -10.26
C SER A 103 -3.83 -12.46 -11.45
N LEU A 104 -2.77 -11.66 -11.26
CA LEU A 104 -1.83 -11.31 -12.33
C LEU A 104 -0.58 -12.20 -12.39
N LYS A 105 -0.30 -12.95 -11.33
CA LYS A 105 0.95 -13.73 -11.20
C LYS A 105 0.65 -15.17 -10.82
N ALA A 106 0.79 -16.06 -11.80
CA ALA A 106 0.63 -17.50 -11.59
C ALA A 106 1.54 -18.04 -10.47
N ASN A 107 2.75 -17.51 -10.34
CA ASN A 107 3.77 -17.99 -9.39
C ASN A 107 4.11 -16.91 -8.34
N LEU A 108 3.10 -16.44 -7.60
CA LEU A 108 3.34 -15.56 -6.45
C LEU A 108 4.01 -16.37 -5.31
N PRO A 109 5.09 -15.89 -4.69
CA PRO A 109 5.85 -16.68 -3.71
C PRO A 109 5.21 -16.72 -2.32
N TYR A 110 4.00 -16.18 -2.18
CA TYR A 110 3.20 -16.13 -0.96
C TYR A 110 1.70 -16.19 -1.30
N ASN A 111 0.89 -16.60 -0.33
CA ASN A 111 -0.55 -16.55 -0.37
C ASN A 111 -1.07 -15.33 0.41
N THR A 112 -1.78 -14.43 -0.27
CA THR A 112 -2.27 -13.17 0.33
C THR A 112 -3.31 -13.37 1.43
N GLU A 113 -3.99 -14.50 1.47
CA GLU A 113 -5.01 -14.80 2.49
C GLU A 113 -4.42 -15.57 3.69
N LYS A 114 -3.48 -16.48 3.44
CA LYS A 114 -3.00 -17.44 4.44
C LYS A 114 -1.70 -17.02 5.14
N ASP A 115 -0.83 -16.28 4.47
CA ASP A 115 0.52 -16.03 4.99
C ASP A 115 0.63 -14.71 5.78
N PHE A 116 -0.49 -14.01 5.98
CA PHE A 116 -0.51 -12.70 6.64
C PHE A 116 -1.60 -12.56 7.68
N THR A 117 -1.28 -11.76 8.71
CA THR A 117 -2.25 -11.13 9.59
C THR A 117 -2.43 -9.67 9.18
N TYR A 118 -3.66 -9.23 8.93
CA TYR A 118 -3.98 -7.83 8.59
C TYR A 118 -4.15 -7.01 9.87
N VAL A 119 -3.38 -5.94 10.01
CA VAL A 119 -3.24 -5.21 11.28
C VAL A 119 -4.07 -3.92 11.29
N SER A 120 -3.87 -3.04 10.30
CA SER A 120 -4.58 -1.77 10.23
C SER A 120 -4.65 -1.24 8.81
N LEU A 121 -5.78 -0.64 8.45
CA LEU A 121 -5.86 0.25 7.29
C LEU A 121 -5.32 1.62 7.71
N MET A 122 -4.39 2.19 6.95
CA MET A 122 -3.78 3.49 7.22
C MET A 122 -4.48 4.62 6.46
N SER A 123 -4.74 4.43 5.17
CA SER A 123 -5.43 5.44 4.37
C SER A 123 -6.05 4.83 3.12
N VAL A 124 -7.02 5.56 2.57
CA VAL A 124 -7.59 5.36 1.23
C VAL A 124 -7.42 6.69 0.51
N ALA A 125 -6.82 6.68 -0.67
CA ALA A 125 -6.50 7.88 -1.42
C ALA A 125 -7.02 7.75 -2.86
N PRO A 126 -7.82 8.70 -3.35
CA PRO A 126 -8.16 8.77 -4.76
C PRO A 126 -6.93 9.09 -5.59
N LEU A 127 -6.95 8.71 -6.87
CA LEU A 127 -5.89 9.05 -7.81
C LEU A 127 -6.24 10.31 -8.61
N ILE A 128 -5.23 11.07 -9.01
CA ILE A 128 -5.31 12.17 -9.98
C ILE A 128 -4.53 11.78 -11.23
N ILE A 129 -5.06 12.11 -12.40
CA ILE A 129 -4.30 12.04 -13.65
C ILE A 129 -3.64 13.39 -13.90
N VAL A 130 -2.34 13.36 -14.14
CA VAL A 130 -1.57 14.52 -14.59
C VAL A 130 -0.93 14.22 -15.94
N ALA A 131 -0.70 15.30 -16.69
CA ALA A 131 -0.02 15.29 -17.98
C ALA A 131 1.28 16.11 -17.92
N THR A 132 2.23 15.74 -18.77
CA THR A 132 3.38 16.61 -19.07
C THR A 132 2.90 17.94 -19.69
N PRO A 133 3.53 19.09 -19.39
CA PRO A 133 3.07 20.40 -19.88
C PRO A 133 3.04 20.53 -21.41
N SER A 134 3.88 19.75 -22.12
CA SER A 134 3.97 19.75 -23.59
C SER A 134 2.83 19.01 -24.28
N LEU A 135 2.02 18.24 -23.54
CA LEU A 135 0.88 17.53 -24.10
C LEU A 135 -0.23 18.52 -24.49
N PRO A 136 -0.73 18.50 -25.74
CA PRO A 136 -1.76 19.43 -26.20
C PRO A 136 -3.16 18.97 -25.73
N ALA A 137 -3.34 18.81 -24.42
CA ALA A 137 -4.60 18.54 -23.75
C ALA A 137 -4.64 19.27 -22.41
N LYS A 138 -5.70 20.04 -22.17
CA LYS A 138 -5.88 20.86 -20.95
C LYS A 138 -6.83 20.24 -19.93
N ASN A 139 -7.66 19.32 -20.38
CA ASN A 139 -8.69 18.64 -19.59
C ASN A 139 -8.82 17.19 -20.07
N MET A 140 -9.67 16.43 -19.38
CA MET A 140 -9.86 15.02 -19.69
C MET A 140 -10.48 14.79 -21.07
N GLN A 141 -11.43 15.63 -21.49
CA GLN A 141 -12.11 15.47 -22.77
C GLN A 141 -11.13 15.66 -23.95
N GLU A 142 -10.30 16.70 -23.89
CA GLU A 142 -9.25 16.96 -24.89
C GLU A 142 -8.23 15.81 -24.93
N PHE A 143 -7.84 15.28 -23.78
CA PHE A 143 -6.94 14.13 -23.74
C PHE A 143 -7.57 12.89 -24.37
N ILE A 144 -8.85 12.58 -24.07
CA ILE A 144 -9.54 11.42 -24.66
C ILE A 144 -9.63 11.59 -26.19
N ALA A 145 -9.97 12.78 -26.66
CA ALA A 145 -10.01 13.09 -28.09
C ALA A 145 -8.62 12.92 -28.75
N LEU A 146 -7.57 13.44 -28.11
CA LEU A 146 -6.19 13.31 -28.58
C LEU A 146 -5.74 11.83 -28.62
N ALA A 147 -6.05 11.06 -27.58
CA ALA A 147 -5.68 9.65 -27.49
C ALA A 147 -6.43 8.79 -28.52
N LYS A 148 -7.70 9.12 -28.84
CA LYS A 148 -8.45 8.49 -29.94
C LYS A 148 -7.86 8.83 -31.31
N ALA A 149 -7.39 10.05 -31.51
CA ALA A 149 -6.78 10.48 -32.76
C ALA A 149 -5.37 9.90 -32.98
N LYS A 150 -4.68 9.47 -31.92
CA LYS A 150 -3.30 8.96 -31.94
C LYS A 150 -3.14 7.64 -31.20
N PRO A 151 -3.85 6.57 -31.60
CA PRO A 151 -3.84 5.31 -30.87
C PRO A 151 -2.43 4.71 -30.80
N GLY A 152 -1.98 4.39 -29.60
CA GLY A 152 -0.68 3.76 -29.35
C GLY A 152 0.54 4.70 -29.46
N GLN A 153 0.34 5.99 -29.74
CA GLN A 153 1.43 6.97 -29.80
C GLN A 153 1.66 7.67 -28.46
N LEU A 154 0.63 7.77 -27.63
CA LEU A 154 0.76 8.27 -26.26
C LEU A 154 1.16 7.14 -25.33
N ASN A 155 1.90 7.49 -24.28
CA ASN A 155 2.32 6.57 -23.23
C ASN A 155 1.81 7.02 -21.86
N PHE A 156 1.83 6.09 -20.90
CA PHE A 156 1.57 6.41 -19.51
C PHE A 156 2.49 5.63 -18.58
N ALA A 157 2.80 6.22 -17.44
CA ALA A 157 3.60 5.56 -16.41
C ALA A 157 2.75 4.99 -15.27
N SER A 158 3.30 3.97 -14.60
CA SER A 158 2.81 3.49 -13.31
C SER A 158 3.97 2.98 -12.44
N SER A 159 3.70 2.69 -11.18
CA SER A 159 4.63 2.01 -10.26
C SER A 159 4.76 0.48 -10.48
N GLY A 160 4.30 -0.03 -11.63
CA GLY A 160 4.42 -1.44 -12.01
C GLY A 160 3.12 -2.03 -12.58
N ILE A 161 3.24 -3.17 -13.24
CA ILE A 161 2.09 -3.95 -13.72
C ILE A 161 1.30 -4.42 -12.50
N GLY A 162 0.02 -4.03 -12.45
CA GLY A 162 -0.90 -4.35 -11.36
C GLY A 162 -0.92 -3.34 -10.22
N SER A 163 -0.19 -2.22 -10.33
CA SER A 163 -0.36 -1.10 -9.40
C SER A 163 -1.70 -0.39 -9.63
N ALA A 164 -2.15 0.37 -8.63
CA ALA A 164 -3.40 1.14 -8.74
C ALA A 164 -3.41 2.03 -10.00
N ALA A 165 -2.33 2.78 -10.23
CA ALA A 165 -2.17 3.61 -11.42
C ALA A 165 -2.29 2.83 -12.75
N HIS A 166 -1.69 1.64 -12.83
CA HIS A 166 -1.82 0.78 -14.01
C HIS A 166 -3.27 0.38 -14.25
N LEU A 167 -3.92 -0.17 -13.23
CA LEU A 167 -5.29 -0.66 -13.35
C LEU A 167 -6.30 0.47 -13.60
N THR A 168 -6.09 1.64 -13.01
CA THR A 168 -6.92 2.83 -13.27
C THR A 168 -6.79 3.29 -14.72
N MET A 169 -5.57 3.30 -15.28
CA MET A 169 -5.39 3.64 -16.69
C MET A 169 -5.97 2.55 -17.61
N GLU A 170 -5.78 1.27 -17.32
CA GLU A 170 -6.40 0.20 -18.12
C GLU A 170 -7.94 0.25 -18.05
N MET A 171 -8.51 0.62 -16.89
CA MET A 171 -9.95 0.88 -16.75
C MET A 171 -10.39 2.08 -17.61
N LEU A 172 -9.61 3.17 -17.65
CA LEU A 172 -9.89 4.32 -18.51
C LEU A 172 -9.79 3.96 -20.00
N LYS A 173 -8.73 3.26 -20.40
CA LYS A 173 -8.52 2.74 -21.76
C LYS A 173 -9.71 1.91 -22.23
N SER A 174 -10.14 0.95 -21.41
CA SER A 174 -11.26 0.08 -21.72
C SER A 174 -12.59 0.83 -21.83
N ARG A 175 -12.85 1.80 -20.96
CA ARG A 175 -14.13 2.55 -20.95
C ARG A 175 -14.22 3.55 -22.10
N GLU A 176 -13.13 4.28 -22.35
CA GLU A 176 -13.12 5.37 -23.32
C GLU A 176 -12.67 4.94 -24.71
N GLY A 177 -12.24 3.69 -24.88
CA GLY A 177 -11.76 3.18 -26.17
C GLY A 177 -10.48 3.88 -26.63
N ILE A 178 -9.57 4.17 -25.70
CA ILE A 178 -8.27 4.79 -25.98
C ILE A 178 -7.14 3.78 -25.84
N ASN A 179 -6.08 3.95 -26.63
CA ASN A 179 -4.91 3.07 -26.58
C ASN A 179 -3.65 3.86 -26.25
N LEU A 180 -3.03 3.52 -25.13
CA LEU A 180 -1.77 4.09 -24.66
C LEU A 180 -0.79 2.98 -24.28
N GLN A 181 0.49 3.24 -24.54
CA GLN A 181 1.59 2.35 -24.17
C GLN A 181 1.92 2.48 -22.69
N HIS A 182 1.99 1.35 -21.98
CA HIS A 182 2.35 1.33 -20.57
C HIS A 182 3.87 1.30 -20.38
N VAL A 183 4.41 2.21 -19.58
CA VAL A 183 5.81 2.23 -19.15
C VAL A 183 5.87 1.95 -17.64
N PRO A 184 6.22 0.72 -17.21
CA PRO A 184 6.27 0.37 -15.79
C PRO A 184 7.57 0.85 -15.13
N TYR A 185 7.44 1.51 -13.98
CA TYR A 185 8.56 1.88 -13.10
C TYR A 185 8.56 1.04 -11.83
N LYS A 186 9.68 1.07 -11.08
CA LYS A 186 9.77 0.43 -9.75
C LYS A 186 9.03 1.19 -8.64
N GLY A 187 8.56 2.41 -8.94
CA GLY A 187 7.90 3.34 -8.02
C GLY A 187 7.60 4.67 -8.70
N THR A 188 6.80 5.51 -8.04
CA THR A 188 6.31 6.81 -8.54
C THR A 188 7.44 7.80 -8.85
N ALA A 189 8.51 7.82 -8.06
CA ALA A 189 9.54 8.86 -8.15
C ALA A 189 10.18 8.95 -9.55
N GLY A 190 10.60 7.81 -10.12
CA GLY A 190 11.17 7.77 -11.46
C GLY A 190 10.15 8.11 -12.55
N ALA A 191 8.92 7.63 -12.42
CA ALA A 191 7.83 7.94 -13.35
C ALA A 191 7.54 9.44 -13.40
N LEU A 192 7.52 10.10 -12.23
CA LEU A 192 7.26 11.53 -12.15
C LEU A 192 8.38 12.36 -12.74
N GLN A 193 9.64 11.97 -12.50
CA GLN A 193 10.80 12.62 -13.11
C GLN A 193 10.72 12.59 -14.65
N ASP A 194 10.38 11.43 -15.22
CA ASP A 194 10.26 11.26 -16.67
C ASP A 194 9.03 11.98 -17.26
N LEU A 195 7.95 12.15 -16.49
CA LEU A 195 6.81 12.99 -16.88
C LEU A 195 7.20 14.47 -16.95
N VAL A 196 7.90 14.97 -15.93
CA VAL A 196 8.42 16.35 -15.90
C VAL A 196 9.41 16.57 -17.04
N GLY A 197 10.25 15.56 -17.34
CA GLY A 197 11.17 15.56 -18.49
C GLY A 197 10.52 15.33 -19.85
N GLY A 198 9.20 15.15 -19.93
CA GLY A 198 8.45 14.99 -21.18
C GLY A 198 8.59 13.62 -21.86
N GLN A 199 9.21 12.64 -21.20
CA GLN A 199 9.30 11.25 -21.70
C GLN A 199 7.98 10.48 -21.49
N ILE A 200 7.25 10.83 -20.44
CA ILE A 200 5.93 10.28 -20.13
C ILE A 200 4.84 11.32 -20.39
N ASN A 201 3.79 10.95 -21.13
CA ASN A 201 2.71 11.87 -21.47
C ASN A 201 1.74 12.08 -20.30
N VAL A 202 1.30 11.00 -19.66
CA VAL A 202 0.37 11.05 -18.52
C VAL A 202 0.70 10.00 -17.46
N MET A 203 0.25 10.23 -16.24
CA MET A 203 0.22 9.20 -15.21
C MET A 203 -0.93 9.44 -14.24
N PHE A 204 -1.47 8.35 -13.70
CA PHE A 204 -2.26 8.40 -12.46
C PHE A 204 -1.33 8.20 -11.27
N ASP A 205 -1.53 8.95 -10.20
CA ASP A 205 -0.98 8.63 -8.87
C ASP A 205 -1.76 9.37 -7.77
N ILE A 206 -1.34 9.24 -6.52
CA ILE A 206 -1.91 9.97 -5.40
C ILE A 206 -1.74 11.48 -5.55
N ILE A 207 -2.70 12.23 -5.00
CA ILE A 207 -2.84 13.67 -5.23
C ILE A 207 -1.63 14.48 -4.74
N GLY A 208 -1.17 14.27 -3.51
CA GLY A 208 -0.18 15.12 -2.84
C GLY A 208 1.08 15.40 -3.68
N PRO A 209 1.92 14.37 -3.96
CA PRO A 209 3.15 14.54 -4.74
C PRO A 209 2.94 15.10 -6.15
N LEU A 210 1.83 14.73 -6.79
CA LEU A 210 1.53 15.23 -8.14
C LEU A 210 1.12 16.70 -8.13
N MET A 211 0.34 17.13 -7.13
CA MET A 211 -0.09 18.52 -6.99
C MET A 211 1.05 19.47 -6.65
N GLU A 212 2.13 19.01 -6.01
CA GLU A 212 3.35 19.80 -5.87
C GLU A 212 3.94 20.17 -7.24
N GLN A 213 3.99 19.21 -8.18
CA GLN A 213 4.48 19.46 -9.54
C GLN A 213 3.51 20.29 -10.37
N VAL A 214 2.20 20.12 -10.16
CA VAL A 214 1.18 20.96 -10.82
C VAL A 214 1.30 22.41 -10.37
N ARG A 215 1.45 22.68 -9.07
CA ARG A 215 1.65 24.04 -8.52
C ARG A 215 2.96 24.66 -9.00
N ALA A 216 4.00 23.86 -9.20
CA ALA A 216 5.28 24.31 -9.76
C ALA A 216 5.22 24.57 -11.28
N GLY A 217 4.14 24.20 -11.97
CA GLY A 217 4.01 24.33 -13.43
C GLY A 217 4.72 23.23 -14.23
N ASN A 218 5.27 22.22 -13.55
CA ASN A 218 5.99 21.10 -14.15
C ASN A 218 5.07 19.97 -14.64
N ALA A 219 3.79 20.02 -14.29
CA ALA A 219 2.76 19.09 -14.73
C ALA A 219 1.41 19.82 -14.84
N ARG A 220 0.44 19.21 -15.53
CA ARG A 220 -0.94 19.69 -15.60
C ARG A 220 -1.90 18.64 -15.06
N ALA A 221 -2.73 18.99 -14.08
CA ALA A 221 -3.83 18.14 -13.65
C ALA A 221 -4.92 18.06 -14.74
N LEU A 222 -5.28 16.84 -15.13
CA LEU A 222 -6.38 16.59 -16.07
C LEU A 222 -7.68 16.19 -15.35
N GLY A 223 -7.59 15.61 -14.15
CA GLY A 223 -8.76 15.31 -13.35
C GLY A 223 -8.53 14.30 -12.23
N VAL A 224 -9.47 14.25 -11.28
CA VAL A 224 -9.43 13.33 -10.14
C VAL A 224 -10.37 12.15 -10.34
N ALA A 225 -9.88 10.93 -10.13
CA ALA A 225 -10.68 9.71 -10.15
C ALA A 225 -11.46 9.54 -8.84
N ALA A 226 -12.37 10.47 -8.54
CA ALA A 226 -13.19 10.48 -7.34
C ALA A 226 -14.65 10.78 -7.67
N LYS A 227 -15.55 10.45 -6.74
CA LYS A 227 -16.98 10.78 -6.86
C LYS A 227 -17.25 12.27 -6.71
N GLU A 228 -16.44 12.93 -5.88
CA GLU A 228 -16.55 14.34 -5.53
C GLU A 228 -15.16 14.97 -5.57
N ARG A 229 -15.11 16.30 -5.67
CA ARG A 229 -13.83 17.03 -5.67
C ARG A 229 -13.09 16.82 -4.37
N VAL A 230 -11.76 16.75 -4.46
CA VAL A 230 -10.89 16.50 -3.33
C VAL A 230 -10.14 17.79 -3.00
N PRO A 231 -10.23 18.34 -1.79
CA PRO A 231 -9.58 19.60 -1.42
C PRO A 231 -8.07 19.64 -1.74
N ALA A 232 -7.37 18.52 -1.53
CA ALA A 232 -5.95 18.36 -1.87
C ALA A 232 -5.62 18.65 -3.34
N ALA A 233 -6.58 18.46 -4.26
CA ALA A 233 -6.43 18.64 -5.70
C ALA A 233 -6.75 20.08 -6.17
N GLY A 234 -7.04 21.00 -5.24
CA GLY A 234 -7.44 22.37 -5.56
C GLY A 234 -8.71 22.39 -6.43
N ASP A 235 -8.69 23.22 -7.50
CA ASP A 235 -9.83 23.38 -8.40
C ASP A 235 -9.96 22.28 -9.47
N THR A 236 -9.10 21.25 -9.42
CA THR A 236 -9.11 20.16 -10.41
C THR A 236 -10.46 19.43 -10.38
N PRO A 237 -11.20 19.37 -11.50
CA PRO A 237 -12.47 18.65 -11.55
C PRO A 237 -12.26 17.13 -11.45
N THR A 238 -13.29 16.42 -11.04
CA THR A 238 -13.35 14.97 -11.16
C THR A 238 -13.41 14.53 -12.62
N LEU A 239 -13.11 13.26 -12.88
CA LEU A 239 -13.32 12.66 -14.19
C LEU A 239 -14.81 12.52 -14.53
N ILE A 240 -15.65 12.38 -13.51
CA ILE A 240 -17.12 12.31 -13.65
C ILE A 240 -17.69 13.65 -14.11
N GLU A 241 -17.27 14.77 -13.51
CA GLU A 241 -17.63 16.12 -13.96
C GLU A 241 -17.22 16.39 -15.42
N GLN A 242 -16.24 15.65 -15.91
CA GLN A 242 -15.72 15.74 -17.27
C GLN A 242 -16.32 14.71 -18.25
N GLY A 243 -17.34 13.96 -17.82
CA GLY A 243 -18.09 13.03 -18.68
C GLY A 243 -17.61 11.58 -18.65
N VAL A 244 -16.58 11.24 -17.86
CA VAL A 244 -16.14 9.85 -17.67
C VAL A 244 -17.03 9.22 -16.59
N LYS A 245 -18.13 8.60 -17.03
CA LYS A 245 -19.20 8.09 -16.15
C LYS A 245 -18.68 7.09 -15.10
N ASP A 246 -19.15 7.27 -13.86
CA ASP A 246 -18.89 6.39 -12.71
C ASP A 246 -17.39 6.06 -12.51
N PHE A 247 -16.52 7.04 -12.78
CA PHE A 247 -15.07 6.87 -12.73
C PHE A 247 -14.50 7.35 -11.40
N ALA A 248 -14.55 6.47 -10.40
CA ALA A 248 -13.83 6.62 -9.15
C ALA A 248 -12.80 5.49 -9.00
N SER A 249 -11.58 5.84 -8.65
CA SER A 249 -10.47 4.90 -8.49
C SER A 249 -9.45 5.45 -7.51
N GLY A 250 -8.83 4.55 -6.76
CA GLY A 250 -7.95 4.93 -5.67
C GLY A 250 -6.97 3.82 -5.34
N THR A 251 -6.08 4.15 -4.42
CA THR A 251 -5.26 3.18 -3.72
C THR A 251 -5.61 3.22 -2.24
N TRP A 252 -5.08 2.26 -1.50
CA TRP A 252 -5.13 2.20 -0.05
C TRP A 252 -3.76 1.78 0.45
N ALA A 253 -3.48 2.08 1.72
CA ALA A 253 -2.26 1.61 2.39
C ALA A 253 -2.65 0.89 3.69
N GLY A 254 -2.11 -0.29 3.90
CA GLY A 254 -2.38 -1.11 5.08
C GLY A 254 -1.11 -1.67 5.70
N ILE A 255 -1.20 -2.02 6.98
CA ILE A 255 -0.17 -2.73 7.75
C ILE A 255 -0.54 -4.21 7.81
N ILE A 256 0.43 -5.06 7.51
CA ILE A 256 0.37 -6.52 7.61
C ILE A 256 1.47 -7.02 8.53
N ALA A 257 1.29 -8.22 9.04
CA ALA A 257 2.30 -8.99 9.76
C ALA A 257 2.33 -10.43 9.20
N PRO A 258 3.37 -11.23 9.47
CA PRO A 258 3.35 -12.66 9.16
C PRO A 258 2.12 -13.35 9.77
N ALA A 259 1.64 -14.43 9.15
CA ALA A 259 0.64 -15.29 9.79
C ALA A 259 1.19 -15.88 11.10
N GLY A 260 0.33 -15.98 12.12
CA GLY A 260 0.68 -16.59 13.41
C GLY A 260 1.27 -15.63 14.45
N VAL A 261 1.40 -14.33 14.15
CA VAL A 261 1.78 -13.34 15.19
C VAL A 261 0.73 -13.36 16.32
N PRO A 262 1.15 -13.37 17.60
CA PRO A 262 0.22 -13.34 18.74
C PRO A 262 -0.81 -12.22 18.64
N LYS A 263 -2.08 -12.55 18.93
CA LYS A 263 -3.21 -11.65 18.74
C LYS A 263 -3.03 -10.35 19.53
N GLU A 264 -2.52 -10.42 20.75
CA GLU A 264 -2.29 -9.26 21.60
C GLU A 264 -1.25 -8.28 21.02
N ILE A 265 -0.27 -8.77 20.27
CA ILE A 265 0.71 -7.93 19.57
C ILE A 265 0.06 -7.23 18.38
N VAL A 266 -0.73 -7.99 17.60
CA VAL A 266 -1.49 -7.45 16.47
C VAL A 266 -2.46 -6.37 16.94
N ASP A 267 -3.23 -6.66 17.98
CA ASP A 267 -4.20 -5.74 18.57
C ASP A 267 -3.50 -4.49 19.14
N ARG A 268 -2.32 -4.65 19.77
CA ARG A 268 -1.55 -3.51 20.25
C ARG A 268 -1.04 -2.63 19.11
N MET A 269 -0.44 -3.21 18.06
CA MET A 269 0.01 -2.46 16.89
C MET A 269 -1.17 -1.75 16.20
N ALA A 270 -2.31 -2.43 16.04
CA ALA A 270 -3.52 -1.87 15.44
C ALA A 270 -4.07 -0.69 16.27
N LEU A 271 -4.08 -0.81 17.60
CA LEU A 271 -4.49 0.27 18.50
C LEU A 271 -3.59 1.50 18.36
N GLU A 272 -2.28 1.31 18.32
CA GLU A 272 -1.34 2.43 18.19
C GLU A 272 -1.41 3.06 16.79
N ALA A 273 -1.57 2.27 15.74
CA ALA A 273 -1.81 2.79 14.39
C ALA A 273 -3.11 3.61 14.33
N LYS A 274 -4.18 3.15 14.98
CA LYS A 274 -5.44 3.90 15.08
C LYS A 274 -5.26 5.23 15.81
N LYS A 275 -4.50 5.27 16.92
CA LYS A 275 -4.18 6.52 17.64
C LYS A 275 -3.35 7.47 16.77
N ALA A 276 -2.33 6.95 16.08
CA ALA A 276 -1.54 7.73 15.15
C ALA A 276 -2.41 8.39 14.09
N LEU A 277 -3.31 7.64 13.44
CA LEU A 277 -4.21 8.17 12.41
C LEU A 277 -5.28 9.13 12.95
N ALA A 278 -5.52 9.13 14.26
CA ALA A 278 -6.40 10.07 14.94
C ALA A 278 -5.68 11.39 15.32
N ASP A 279 -4.34 11.42 15.29
CA ASP A 279 -3.53 12.58 15.63
C ASP A 279 -3.83 13.76 14.67
N PRO A 280 -4.18 14.95 15.19
CA PRO A 280 -4.56 16.09 14.36
C PRO A 280 -3.45 16.57 13.41
N GLU A 281 -2.19 16.49 13.82
CA GLU A 281 -1.07 16.92 12.97
C GLU A 281 -0.86 15.95 11.82
N LEU A 282 -0.97 14.64 12.09
CA LEU A 282 -0.89 13.63 11.05
C LEU A 282 -2.09 13.75 10.09
N LYS A 283 -3.32 13.90 10.59
CA LYS A 283 -4.50 14.13 9.73
C LYS A 283 -4.29 15.30 8.79
N LYS A 284 -3.82 16.44 9.31
CA LYS A 284 -3.54 17.63 8.49
C LYS A 284 -2.46 17.40 7.42
N LYS A 285 -1.51 16.49 7.65
CA LYS A 285 -0.50 16.11 6.63
C LYS A 285 -1.05 15.15 5.57
N LEU A 286 -2.13 14.42 5.87
CA LEU A 286 -2.74 13.44 4.98
C LEU A 286 -3.90 14.01 4.14
N GLU A 287 -4.48 15.13 4.58
CA GLU A 287 -5.47 15.95 3.87
C GLU A 287 -4.82 16.91 2.86
#